data_AF-A0A0H4I8U3-F1
#
_entry.id   AF-A0A0H4I8U3-F1
#
_cell.length_a   1.000
_cell.length_b   1.000
_cell.length_c   1.000
_cell.angle_alpha   90.00
_cell.angle_beta   90.00
_cell.angle_gamma   90.00
#
_symmetry.space_group_name_H-M   'P 1'
#
loop_
_entity.id
_entity.type
_entity.pdbx_description
1 polymer ?
#
loop_
_entity_poly.entity_id
_entity_poly.type
_entity_poly.pdbx_seq_one_letter_code
_entity_poly.pdbx_strand_id
1 'polypeptide(L)'
;MHTATLVGSFSRRQQFRRMALTLLAEKDDTLSDLGYKRWEINVALKLPLRTDAMAFLEQNRQASGLEHDNESLRFMKAGKHPRGVYQYA
;
A
#
# COMPACT_ATOMS: atom_id res chain seq x y z
N MET A 1 -10.49 20.93 -9.95
CA MET A 1 -9.45 21.08 -8.91
C MET A 1 -10.15 21.22 -7.56
N HIS A 2 -10.16 20.19 -6.72
CA HIS A 2 -10.75 20.29 -5.39
C HIS A 2 -9.76 20.99 -4.47
N THR A 3 -10.00 22.27 -4.18
CA THR A 3 -9.28 22.99 -3.14
C THR A 3 -9.71 22.43 -1.78
N ALA A 4 -9.05 21.36 -1.34
CA ALA A 4 -9.20 20.91 0.03
C ALA A 4 -8.87 22.09 0.95
N THR A 5 -9.82 22.50 1.77
CA THR A 5 -9.60 23.55 2.77
C THR A 5 -8.45 23.12 3.67
N LEU A 6 -7.68 24.09 4.20
CA LEU A 6 -6.56 23.81 5.11
C LEU A 6 -6.98 22.87 6.27
N VAL A 7 -8.19 23.08 6.80
CA VAL A 7 -8.82 22.26 7.83
C VAL A 7 -9.06 20.83 7.35
N GLY A 8 -9.56 20.65 6.13
CA GLY A 8 -9.76 19.32 5.55
C GLY A 8 -8.45 18.56 5.34
N SER A 9 -7.42 19.23 4.83
CA SER A 9 -6.08 18.63 4.65
C SER A 9 -5.43 18.27 5.99
N PHE A 10 -5.59 19.13 7.01
CA PHE A 10 -5.12 18.82 8.36
C PHE A 10 -5.86 17.62 8.97
N SER A 11 -7.20 17.58 8.86
CA SER A 11 -8.00 16.47 9.37
C SER A 11 -7.60 15.13 8.74
N ARG A 12 -7.49 15.07 7.40
CA ARG A 12 -6.99 13.88 6.69
C ARG A 12 -5.59 13.50 7.14
N ARG A 13 -4.70 14.49 7.37
CA ARG A 13 -3.35 14.22 7.86
C ARG A 13 -3.32 13.64 9.27
N GLN A 14 -4.22 14.06 10.15
CA GLN A 14 -4.34 13.49 11.49
C GLN A 14 -4.91 12.07 11.45
N GLN A 15 -5.89 11.80 10.59
CA GLN A 15 -6.39 10.45 10.35
C GLN A 15 -5.28 9.52 9.84
N PHE A 16 -4.52 9.98 8.83
CA PHE A 16 -3.36 9.26 8.32
C PHE A 16 -2.34 8.97 9.42
N ARG A 17 -1.99 9.96 10.27
CA ARG A 17 -1.04 9.77 11.37
C ARG A 17 -1.47 8.68 12.35
N ARG A 18 -2.76 8.65 12.73
CA ARG A 18 -3.29 7.61 13.63
C ARG A 18 -3.12 6.23 13.02
N MET A 19 -3.55 6.06 11.77
CA MET A 19 -3.42 4.81 11.04
C MET A 19 -1.94 4.40 10.87
N ALA A 20 -1.08 5.31 10.45
CA ALA A 20 0.34 5.06 10.22
C ALA A 20 1.06 4.61 11.51
N LEU A 21 0.72 5.19 12.67
CA LEU A 21 1.30 4.77 13.93
C LEU A 21 0.87 3.35 14.33
N THR A 22 -0.41 3.00 14.10
CA THR A 22 -0.89 1.62 14.31
C THR A 22 -0.15 0.65 13.40
N LEU A 23 -0.02 0.97 12.12
CA LEU A 23 0.71 0.12 11.16
C LEU A 23 2.20 -0.02 11.55
N LEU A 24 2.85 1.07 11.95
CA LEU A 24 4.27 1.02 12.31
C LEU A 24 4.56 0.18 13.56
N ALA A 25 3.56 -0.08 14.41
CA ALA A 25 3.69 -0.98 15.55
C ALA A 25 3.67 -2.47 15.15
N GLU A 26 3.16 -2.80 13.96
CA GLU A 26 3.09 -4.17 13.46
C GLU A 26 4.44 -4.68 12.93
N LYS A 27 4.58 -6.00 12.74
CA LYS A 27 5.78 -6.59 12.13
C LYS A 27 5.83 -6.32 10.63
N ASP A 28 7.03 -6.37 10.04
CA ASP A 28 7.19 -6.16 8.59
C ASP A 28 6.44 -7.21 7.75
N ASP A 29 6.37 -8.46 8.21
CA ASP A 29 5.59 -9.52 7.54
C ASP A 29 4.11 -9.15 7.49
N THR A 30 3.52 -8.76 8.63
CA THR A 30 2.13 -8.29 8.71
C THR A 30 1.90 -7.07 7.82
N LEU A 31 2.85 -6.14 7.76
CA LEU A 31 2.75 -4.97 6.88
C LEU A 31 2.75 -5.39 5.41
N SER A 32 3.63 -6.31 5.03
CA SER A 32 3.73 -6.85 3.67
C SER A 32 2.44 -7.56 3.26
N ASP A 33 1.84 -8.35 4.16
CA ASP A 33 0.54 -9.01 3.92
C ASP A 33 -0.59 -8.01 3.66
N LEU A 34 -0.54 -6.84 4.33
CA LEU A 34 -1.46 -5.73 4.08
C LEU A 34 -1.11 -4.90 2.83
N GLY A 35 0.01 -5.22 2.17
CA GLY A 35 0.51 -4.51 0.99
C GLY A 35 1.20 -3.18 1.30
N TYR A 36 1.72 -3.00 2.53
CA TYR A 36 2.46 -1.82 2.94
C TYR A 36 3.95 -2.13 3.15
N LYS A 37 4.82 -1.20 2.73
CA LYS A 37 6.22 -1.22 3.16
C LYS A 37 6.45 -0.18 4.26
N ARG A 38 7.14 -0.58 5.33
CA ARG A 38 7.44 0.32 6.47
C ARG A 38 8.13 1.62 6.03
N TRP A 39 9.01 1.57 5.05
CA TRP A 39 9.70 2.76 4.54
C TRP A 39 8.73 3.72 3.83
N GLU A 40 7.73 3.22 3.10
CA GLU A 40 6.71 4.05 2.41
C GLU A 40 5.86 4.82 3.41
N ILE A 41 5.45 4.16 4.50
CA ILE A 41 4.70 4.79 5.60
C ILE A 41 5.54 5.90 6.26
N ASN A 42 6.83 5.64 6.50
CA ASN A 42 7.75 6.63 7.06
C ASN A 42 7.98 7.84 6.15
N VAL A 43 8.06 7.63 4.83
CA VAL A 43 8.14 8.73 3.85
C VAL A 43 6.84 9.53 3.83
N ALA A 44 5.70 8.85 3.80
CA ALA A 44 4.38 9.47 3.79
C ALA A 44 4.12 10.34 5.03
N LEU A 45 4.63 9.94 6.21
CA LEU A 45 4.59 10.73 7.45
C LEU A 45 5.33 12.07 7.36
N LYS A 46 6.37 12.16 6.51
CA LYS A 46 7.21 13.35 6.35
C LYS A 46 6.75 14.29 5.23
N LEU A 47 5.72 13.91 4.46
CA LEU A 47 5.24 14.72 3.33
C LEU A 47 4.73 16.11 3.77
N PRO A 48 4.82 17.16 2.95
CA PRO A 48 4.17 18.43 3.24
C PRO A 48 2.65 18.29 3.45
N LEU A 49 2.03 19.18 4.23
CA LEU A 49 0.57 19.14 4.49
C LEU A 49 -0.28 19.27 3.22
N ARG A 50 0.25 19.97 2.21
CA ARG A 50 -0.38 20.12 0.88
C ARG A 50 -0.41 18.83 0.07
N THR A 51 0.37 17.83 0.46
CA THR A 51 0.44 16.52 -0.21
C THR A 51 -0.41 15.54 0.58
N ASP A 52 -1.33 14.86 -0.10
CA ASP A 52 -2.15 13.84 0.53
C ASP A 52 -1.33 12.56 0.73
N ALA A 53 -1.05 12.24 2.00
CA ALA A 53 -0.23 11.10 2.37
C ALA A 53 -0.94 9.76 2.10
N MET A 54 -2.27 9.73 2.11
CA MET A 54 -3.05 8.53 1.73
C MET A 54 -2.91 8.26 0.24
N ALA A 55 -3.09 9.29 -0.60
CA ALA A 55 -2.95 9.15 -2.04
C ALA A 55 -1.54 8.69 -2.45
N PHE A 56 -0.50 9.16 -1.75
CA PHE A 56 0.88 8.69 -1.96
C PHE A 56 1.03 7.18 -1.66
N LEU A 57 0.47 6.69 -0.56
CA LEU A 57 0.53 5.25 -0.24
C LEU A 57 -0.27 4.42 -1.25
N GLU A 58 -1.44 4.88 -1.66
CA GLU A 58 -2.28 4.19 -2.64
C GLU A 58 -1.58 4.06 -3.99
N GLN A 59 -0.88 5.11 -4.44
CA GLN A 59 -0.09 5.07 -5.68
C GLN A 59 1.04 4.06 -5.61
N ASN A 60 1.78 4.00 -4.50
CA ASN A 60 2.85 3.01 -4.32
C ASN A 60 2.30 1.58 -4.23
N ARG A 61 1.11 1.41 -3.63
CA ARG A 61 0.42 0.12 -3.56
C ARG A 61 -0.05 -0.36 -4.93
N GLN A 62 -0.52 0.53 -5.79
CA GLN A 62 -0.87 0.19 -7.17
C GLN A 62 0.38 -0.20 -7.98
N ALA A 63 1.50 0.50 -7.76
CA ALA A 63 2.76 0.17 -8.41
C ALA A 63 3.30 -1.22 -7.98
N SER A 64 3.21 -1.58 -6.70
CA SER A 64 3.61 -2.90 -6.21
C SER A 64 2.60 -4.01 -6.55
N GLY A 65 1.30 -3.70 -6.56
CA GLY A 65 0.26 -4.62 -7.03
C GLY A 65 0.43 -5.00 -8.51
N LEU A 66 0.84 -4.04 -9.35
CA LEU A 66 1.20 -4.29 -10.75
C LEU A 66 2.43 -5.20 -10.91
N GLU A 67 3.34 -5.27 -9.93
CA GLU A 67 4.43 -6.26 -9.92
C GLU A 67 3.88 -7.66 -9.62
N HIS A 68 2.96 -7.80 -8.66
CA HIS A 68 2.30 -9.06 -8.31
C HIS A 68 1.41 -9.59 -9.45
N ASP A 69 0.73 -8.69 -10.16
CA ASP A 69 -0.07 -9.01 -11.35
C ASP A 69 0.84 -9.34 -12.55
N ASN A 70 1.99 -8.66 -12.70
CA ASN A 70 2.99 -9.02 -13.71
C ASN A 70 3.58 -10.40 -13.48
N GLU A 71 3.82 -10.81 -12.22
CA GLU A 71 4.29 -12.16 -11.91
C GLU A 71 3.26 -13.21 -12.35
N SER A 72 2.00 -12.99 -11.99
CA SER A 72 0.86 -13.82 -12.42
C SER A 72 0.73 -13.90 -13.95
N LEU A 73 0.91 -12.77 -14.65
CA LEU A 73 0.93 -12.69 -16.12
C LEU A 73 2.16 -13.36 -16.75
N ARG A 74 3.33 -13.30 -16.09
CA ARG A 74 4.54 -14.03 -16.51
C ARG A 74 4.34 -15.53 -16.43
N PHE A 75 3.69 -16.02 -15.37
CA PHE A 75 3.35 -17.44 -15.24
C PHE A 75 2.32 -17.90 -16.29
N MET A 76 1.33 -17.05 -16.62
CA MET A 76 0.38 -17.35 -17.71
C MET A 76 1.05 -17.37 -19.10
N LYS A 77 1.99 -16.46 -19.39
CA LYS A 77 2.74 -16.45 -20.67
C LYS A 77 3.76 -17.59 -20.80
N ALA A 78 4.21 -18.19 -19.69
CA ALA A 78 5.22 -19.24 -19.70
C ALA A 78 4.68 -20.66 -20.00
N GLY A 79 3.36 -20.82 -20.20
CA GLY A 79 2.77 -22.10 -20.64
C GLY A 79 2.90 -23.28 -19.67
N LYS A 80 3.35 -23.04 -18.43
CA LYS A 80 3.52 -24.09 -17.42
C LYS A 80 2.32 -24.12 -16.48
N HIS A 81 1.52 -25.18 -16.62
CA HIS A 81 0.42 -25.48 -15.70
C HIS A 81 0.98 -25.83 -14.31
N PRO A 82 0.44 -25.28 -13.22
CA PRO A 82 0.84 -25.68 -11.88
C PRO A 82 0.39 -27.12 -11.61
N ARG A 83 1.36 -28.00 -11.34
CA ARG A 83 1.10 -29.30 -10.72
C ARG A 83 0.82 -29.08 -9.24
N GLY A 84 -0.39 -29.42 -8.81
CA GLY A 84 -0.71 -29.66 -7.41
C GLY A 84 -1.38 -28.48 -6.69
N VAL A 85 -2.67 -28.28 -6.93
CA VAL A 85 -3.53 -27.64 -5.94
C VAL A 85 -3.93 -28.74 -4.96
N TYR A 86 -3.42 -28.66 -3.72
CA TYR A 86 -3.92 -29.46 -2.62
C TYR A 86 -5.40 -29.11 -2.40
N GLN A 87 -6.26 -30.09 -2.67
CA GLN A 87 -7.64 -30.11 -2.19
C GLN A 87 -7.56 -30.21 -0.66
N TYR A 88 -8.08 -29.21 0.05
CA TYR A 88 -8.52 -29.41 1.42
C TYR A 88 -9.86 -30.15 1.36
N ALA A 89 -9.88 -31.30 2.03
CA ALA A 89 -11.04 -32.18 2.21
C ALA A 89 -12.14 -31.50 3.05
#